data_AF-A0AAV2CAR9-F1
#
_entry.id   AF-A0AAV2CAR9-F1
#
_cell.length_a   1.000
_cell.length_b   1.000
_cell.length_c   1.000
_cell.angle_alpha   90.00
_cell.angle_beta   90.00
_cell.angle_gamma   90.00
#
_symmetry.space_group_name_H-M   'P 1'
#
loop_
_entity.id
_entity.type
_entity.pdbx_description
1 polymer ?
#
loop_
_entity_poly.entity_id
_entity_poly.type
_entity_poly.pdbx_seq_one_letter_code
_entity_poly.pdbx_strand_id
1 'polypeptide(L)'
;MKQEAARKDVEGAFGVLQARFAIISGPSRMWCKDIIAEIMRACIIMHNMIVEDERDTYIRQFDYTDEDVNFEVSMPIVSQNHLPEYDEYLRNHTRIRNRSTNNQLQSNLIEEI
;
A
#
# COMPACT_ATOMS: atom_id res chain seq x y z
N MET A 1 28.88 16.93 6.21
CA MET A 1 27.83 17.03 5.16
C MET A 1 27.48 15.68 4.52
N LYS A 2 28.43 14.81 4.14
CA LYS A 2 28.11 13.51 3.50
C LYS A 2 27.33 12.52 4.37
N GLN A 3 27.69 12.37 5.65
CA GLN A 3 27.01 11.45 6.56
C GLN A 3 25.56 11.86 6.85
N GLU A 4 25.30 13.17 6.89
CA GLU A 4 23.97 13.73 7.15
C GLU A 4 23.02 13.53 5.95
N ALA A 5 23.54 13.68 4.73
CA ALA A 5 22.78 13.36 3.52
C ALA A 5 22.42 11.87 3.47
N ALA A 6 23.40 10.98 3.70
CA ALA A 6 23.15 9.54 3.74
C ALA A 6 22.15 9.14 4.83
N ARG A 7 22.22 9.75 6.01
CA ARG A 7 21.24 9.52 7.10
C ARG A 7 19.84 9.92 6.65
N LYS A 8 19.69 11.07 6.00
CA LYS A 8 18.40 11.57 5.51
C LYS A 8 17.80 10.66 4.44
N ASP A 9 18.63 10.14 3.53
CA ASP A 9 18.17 9.20 2.49
C ASP A 9 17.67 7.90 3.11
N VAL A 10 18.39 7.36 4.10
CA VAL A 10 17.98 6.16 4.85
C VAL A 10 16.68 6.40 5.62
N GLU A 11 16.56 7.53 6.32
CA GLU A 11 15.34 7.90 7.05
C GLU A 11 14.14 8.09 6.12
N GLY A 12 14.35 8.72 4.96
CA GLY A 12 13.33 8.88 3.93
C GLY A 12 12.85 7.55 3.37
N ALA A 13 13.77 6.67 2.96
CA ALA A 13 13.44 5.34 2.46
C ALA A 13 12.73 4.49 3.52
N PHE A 14 13.19 4.57 4.77
CA PHE A 14 12.56 3.86 5.88
C PHE A 14 11.13 4.35 6.16
N GLY A 15 10.90 5.67 6.11
CA GLY A 15 9.55 6.25 6.24
C GLY A 15 8.59 5.80 5.14
N VAL A 16 9.06 5.73 3.89
CA VAL A 16 8.27 5.21 2.75
C VAL A 16 7.90 3.75 2.98
N LEU A 17 8.86 2.92 3.42
CA LEU A 17 8.62 1.51 3.69
C LEU A 17 7.64 1.32 4.86
N GLN A 18 7.71 2.12 5.92
CA GLN A 18 6.76 2.08 7.04
C GLN A 18 5.33 2.46 6.63
N ALA A 19 5.18 3.47 5.75
CA ALA A 19 3.88 3.89 5.24
C ALA A 19 3.24 2.80 4.36
N ARG A 20 4.05 2.06 3.60
CA ARG A 20 3.58 1.04 2.65
C ARG A 20 3.38 -0.34 3.30
N PHE A 21 4.21 -0.70 4.27
CA PHE A 21 4.21 -2.03 4.90
C PHE A 21 4.01 -1.92 6.41
N ALA A 22 2.78 -2.18 6.87
CA ALA A 22 2.42 -2.13 8.29
C ALA A 22 3.27 -3.05 9.19
N ILE A 23 3.85 -4.11 8.62
CA ILE A 23 4.77 -5.03 9.31
C ILE A 23 6.05 -4.35 9.82
N ILE A 24 6.48 -3.26 9.17
CA ILE A 24 7.67 -2.48 9.56
C ILE A 24 7.34 -1.48 10.70
N SER A 25 6.06 -1.10 10.84
CA SER A 25 5.57 -0.15 11.83
C SER A 25 5.21 -0.80 13.17
N GLY A 26 5.13 -2.14 13.23
CA GLY A 26 4.82 -2.89 14.44
C GLY A 26 6.00 -3.00 15.42
N PRO A 27 5.73 -3.25 16.71
CA PRO A 27 6.78 -3.48 17.70
C PRO A 27 7.57 -4.75 17.37
N SER A 28 8.77 -4.57 16.81
CA SER A 28 9.72 -5.64 16.46
C SER A 28 10.50 -6.21 17.65
N ARG A 29 10.13 -5.84 18.89
CA ARG A 29 10.87 -6.19 20.12
C ARG A 29 11.05 -7.69 20.36
N MET A 30 10.25 -8.53 19.70
CA MET A 30 10.34 -9.99 19.80
C MET A 30 11.07 -10.65 18.61
N TRP A 31 11.48 -9.89 17.60
CA TRP A 31 12.15 -10.42 16.43
C TRP A 31 13.67 -10.33 16.59
N CYS A 32 14.38 -11.41 16.27
CA CYS A 32 15.82 -11.35 16.17
C CYS A 32 16.24 -10.50 14.96
N LYS A 33 17.48 -10.01 14.98
CA LYS A 33 18.02 -9.15 13.91
C LYS A 33 17.93 -9.80 12.53
N ASP A 34 18.12 -11.11 12.45
CA ASP A 34 18.08 -11.86 11.20
C ASP A 34 16.67 -11.85 10.59
N ILE A 35 15.63 -12.05 11.42
CA ILE A 35 14.24 -11.96 10.98
C ILE A 35 13.90 -10.55 10.50
N ILE A 36 14.34 -9.52 11.22
CA ILE A 36 14.13 -8.12 10.80
C ILE A 36 14.84 -7.87 9.45
N ALA A 37 16.05 -8.38 9.26
CA ALA A 37 16.80 -8.24 8.02
C ALA A 37 16.09 -8.92 6.84
N GLU A 38 15.55 -10.12 7.03
CA GLU A 38 14.76 -10.83 6.00
C GLU A 38 13.48 -10.08 5.65
N ILE A 39 12.75 -9.57 6.65
CA ILE A 39 11.55 -8.76 6.43
C ILE A 39 11.88 -7.49 5.64
N MET A 40 12.95 -6.78 6.00
CA MET A 40 13.40 -5.58 5.28
C MET A 40 13.78 -5.90 3.83
N ARG A 41 14.51 -7.00 3.58
CA ARG A 41 14.86 -7.46 2.23
C ARG A 41 13.61 -7.75 1.39
N ALA A 42 12.65 -8.48 1.96
CA ALA A 42 11.39 -8.78 1.29
C ALA A 42 10.61 -7.49 0.95
N CYS A 43 10.51 -6.55 1.90
CA CYS A 43 9.84 -5.27 1.67
C CYS A 43 10.51 -4.41 0.60
N ILE A 44 11.85 -4.40 0.52
CA ILE A 44 12.59 -3.69 -0.53
C ILE A 44 12.32 -4.31 -1.90
N ILE A 45 12.38 -5.64 -2.01
CA ILE A 45 12.10 -6.35 -3.26
C ILE A 45 10.67 -6.09 -3.71
N MET A 46 9.69 -6.24 -2.81
CA MET A 46 8.28 -5.97 -3.12
C MET A 46 8.05 -4.51 -3.49
N HIS A 47 8.70 -3.56 -2.80
CA HIS A 47 8.59 -2.14 -3.16
C HIS A 47 9.09 -1.90 -4.58
N ASN A 48 10.25 -2.43 -4.93
CA ASN A 48 10.81 -2.28 -6.27
C ASN A 48 9.93 -2.95 -7.32
N MET A 49 9.39 -4.14 -7.04
CA MET A 49 8.47 -4.81 -7.95
C MET A 49 7.20 -3.99 -8.20
N ILE A 50 6.63 -3.39 -7.15
CA ILE A 50 5.43 -2.57 -7.31
C ILE A 50 5.76 -1.27 -8.06
N VAL A 51 6.91 -0.65 -7.80
CA VAL A 51 7.34 0.56 -8.53
C VAL A 51 7.55 0.27 -10.01
N GLU A 52 8.17 -0.86 -10.38
CA GLU A 52 8.30 -1.26 -11.78
C GLU A 52 6.94 -1.56 -12.42
N ASP A 53 6.03 -2.26 -11.73
CA ASP A 53 4.68 -2.54 -12.23
C ASP A 53 3.84 -1.25 -12.44
N GLU A 54 3.92 -0.30 -11.49
CA GLU A 54 3.29 1.02 -11.60
C GLU A 54 3.90 1.83 -12.75
N ARG A 55 5.22 1.75 -12.94
CA ARG A 55 5.94 2.44 -14.03
C ARG A 55 5.58 1.86 -15.39
N ASP A 56 5.51 0.54 -15.53
CA ASP A 56 5.11 -0.11 -16.77
C ASP A 56 3.64 0.17 -17.11
N THR A 57 2.78 0.26 -16.09
CA THR A 57 1.39 0.70 -16.24
C THR A 57 1.31 2.14 -16.73
N TYR A 58 2.12 3.04 -16.17
CA TYR A 58 2.19 4.44 -16.62
C TYR A 58 2.68 4.51 -18.08
N ILE A 59 3.79 3.86 -18.42
CA ILE A 59 4.34 3.88 -19.79
C ILE A 59 3.33 3.34 -20.80
N ARG A 60 2.61 2.25 -20.49
CA ARG A 60 1.52 1.74 -21.35
C ARG A 60 0.34 2.69 -21.48
N GLN A 61 0.08 3.52 -20.47
CA GLN A 61 -1.01 4.49 -20.49
C GLN A 61 -0.69 5.71 -21.38
N PHE A 62 0.59 6.03 -21.61
CA PHE A 62 1.04 7.10 -22.51
C PHE A 62 1.31 6.66 -23.95
N ASP A 63 1.29 5.36 -24.25
CA ASP A 63 1.54 4.81 -25.59
C ASP A 63 0.25 4.69 -26.45
N TYR A 64 -0.88 5.18 -25.93
CA TYR A 64 -2.12 5.38 -26.69
C TYR A 64 -2.33 6.87 -26.95
N THR A 65 -1.69 7.38 -28.00
CA THR A 65 -2.18 8.35 -29.00
C THR A 65 -0.98 8.96 -29.71
N ASP A 66 -0.38 8.21 -30.64
CA ASP A 66 0.09 8.85 -31.86
C ASP A 66 -1.18 9.19 -32.65
N GLU A 67 -1.32 10.46 -33.03
CA GLU A 67 -2.47 11.11 -33.70
C GLU A 67 -3.30 12.01 -32.78
N ASP A 68 -3.21 13.31 -33.10
CA ASP A 68 -4.02 14.45 -32.67
C ASP A 68 -3.57 15.34 -31.48
N VAL A 69 -2.80 16.37 -31.89
CA VAL A 69 -2.93 17.82 -31.61
C VAL A 69 -2.81 18.39 -30.20
N ASN A 70 -1.88 19.36 -30.11
CA ASN A 70 -1.79 20.47 -29.17
C ASN A 70 -1.61 20.13 -27.68
N PHE A 71 -0.33 20.02 -27.34
CA PHE A 71 0.23 20.10 -26.00
C PHE A 71 -0.05 21.48 -25.35
N GLU A 72 -1.27 21.69 -24.87
CA GLU A 72 -1.46 22.42 -23.62
C GLU A 72 -1.33 21.40 -22.49
N VAL A 73 -0.26 21.52 -21.72
CA VAL A 73 -0.05 20.76 -20.47
C VAL A 73 -1.09 21.19 -19.47
N SER A 74 -2.29 20.64 -19.59
CA SER A 74 -3.11 20.40 -18.41
C SER A 74 -2.58 19.12 -17.80
N MET A 75 -1.62 19.24 -16.87
CA MET A 75 -1.43 18.18 -15.89
C MET A 75 -2.83 17.84 -15.35
N PRO A 76 -3.26 16.57 -15.36
CA PRO A 76 -4.44 16.22 -14.60
C PRO A 76 -4.05 16.52 -13.16
N ILE A 77 -4.66 17.57 -12.60
CA ILE A 77 -4.74 17.74 -11.16
C ILE A 77 -5.23 16.38 -10.69
N VAL A 78 -4.35 15.65 -9.99
CA VAL A 78 -4.71 14.43 -9.29
C VAL A 78 -5.90 14.85 -8.45
N SER A 79 -7.10 14.47 -8.89
CA SER A 79 -8.29 14.61 -8.07
C SER A 79 -8.08 13.61 -6.94
N GLN A 80 -7.38 14.07 -5.90
CA GLN A 80 -7.61 13.61 -4.55
C GLN A 80 -9.12 13.61 -4.38
N ASN A 81 -9.75 12.43 -4.41
CA ASN A 81 -10.99 12.06 -3.72
C ASN A 81 -11.75 10.91 -4.40
N HIS A 82 -11.11 9.76 -4.63
CA HIS A 82 -11.85 8.49 -4.66
C HIS A 82 -11.24 7.45 -3.71
N LEU A 83 -10.86 7.91 -2.52
CA LEU A 83 -10.94 7.04 -1.35
C LEU A 83 -12.43 6.90 -1.03
N PRO A 84 -12.99 5.69 -0.83
CA PRO A 84 -14.32 5.57 -0.25
C PRO A 84 -14.33 6.42 1.02
N GLU A 85 -15.37 7.24 1.17
CA GLU A 85 -15.51 8.16 2.30
C GLU A 85 -15.14 7.40 3.59
N TYR A 86 -14.27 7.96 4.42
CA TYR A 86 -13.67 7.26 5.56
C TYR A 86 -14.71 6.54 6.44
N ASP A 87 -15.92 7.11 6.50
CA ASP A 87 -17.08 6.54 7.17
C ASP A 87 -17.59 5.25 6.51
N GLU A 88 -17.60 5.15 5.19
CA GLU A 88 -17.93 3.92 4.47
C GLU A 88 -16.90 2.82 4.72
N TYR A 89 -15.62 3.16 4.71
CA TYR A 89 -14.54 2.23 5.08
C TYR A 89 -14.73 1.72 6.52
N LEU A 90 -15.00 2.62 7.47
CA LEU A 90 -15.19 2.27 8.88
C LEU A 90 -16.46 1.42 9.10
N ARG A 91 -17.56 1.74 8.38
CA ARG A 91 -18.81 0.95 8.39
C ARG A 91 -18.57 -0.47 7.88
N ASN A 92 -17.88 -0.62 6.75
CA ASN A 92 -17.55 -1.91 6.17
C ASN A 92 -16.67 -2.74 7.10
N HIS A 93 -15.66 -2.12 7.72
CA HIS A 93 -14.79 -2.79 8.69
C HIS A 93 -15.56 -3.27 9.93
N THR A 94 -16.50 -2.47 10.42
CA THR A 94 -17.33 -2.82 11.58
C THR A 94 -18.27 -3.98 11.25
N ARG A 95 -18.82 -4.01 10.03
CA ARG A 95 -19.72 -5.08 9.57
C ARG A 95 -19.01 -6.44 9.46
N ILE A 96 -17.81 -6.46 8.89
CA ILE A 96 -16.99 -7.68 8.76
C ILE A 96 -16.59 -8.23 10.15
N ARG A 97 -16.30 -7.34 11.10
CA ARG A 97 -15.89 -7.72 12.45
C ARG A 97 -17.05 -7.97 13.41
N ASN A 98 -18.30 -7.88 12.95
CA ASN A 98 -19.48 -8.09 13.77
C ASN A 98 -19.58 -9.58 14.18
N ARG A 99 -19.23 -9.86 15.44
CA ARG A 99 -19.24 -11.21 15.99
C ARG A 99 -20.63 -11.84 15.99
N SER A 100 -21.70 -11.06 16.14
CA SER A 100 -23.07 -11.60 16.14
C SER A 100 -23.42 -12.18 14.77
N THR A 101 -23.14 -11.41 13.70
CA THR A 101 -23.33 -11.87 12.32
C THR A 101 -22.43 -13.07 11.99
N ASN A 102 -21.18 -13.05 12.45
CA ASN A 102 -20.25 -14.16 12.24
C ASN A 102 -20.73 -15.45 12.93
N ASN A 103 -21.16 -15.35 14.20
CA ASN A 103 -21.71 -16.47 14.95
C ASN A 103 -23.02 -17.00 14.34
N GLN A 104 -23.89 -16.14 13.81
CA GLN A 104 -25.11 -16.56 13.09
C GLN A 104 -24.78 -17.30 11.79
N LEU A 105 -23.85 -16.76 10.98
CA LEU A 105 -23.40 -17.44 9.76
C LEU A 105 -22.76 -18.79 10.09
N GLN A 106 -22.00 -18.87 11.19
CA GLN A 106 -21.42 -20.12 11.67
C GLN A 106 -22.50 -21.12 12.12
N SER A 107 -23.53 -20.68 12.86
CA SER A 107 -24.66 -21.52 13.26
C SER A 107 -25.40 -22.07 12.05
N ASN A 108 -25.75 -21.19 11.10
CA ASN A 108 -26.44 -21.58 9.87
C ASN A 108 -25.63 -22.58 9.04
N LEU A 109 -24.29 -22.43 8.99
CA LEU A 109 -23.43 -23.36 8.26
C LEU A 109 -23.35 -24.73 8.93
N ILE A 110 -23.48 -24.79 10.26
CA ILE A 110 -23.49 -26.05 11.02
C ILE A 110 -24.87 -26.73 10.94
N GLU A 111 -25.96 -25.97 10.84
CA GLU A 111 -27.32 -26.49 10.70
C GLU A 111 -27.63 -27.05 9.30
N GLU A 112 -26.84 -26.69 8.28
CA GLU A 112 -26.95 -27.17 6.89
C GLU A 112 -26.06 -28.42 6.60
N ILE A 113 -25.46 -29.04 7.63
CA ILE A 113 -24.73 -30.33 7.57
C ILE A 113 -25.53 -31.41 8.32
#